data_AF-A0A8D2DNR9-F1
#
_entry.id   AF-A0A8D2DNR9-F1
#
_cell.length_a   1.000
_cell.length_b   1.000
_cell.length_c   1.000
_cell.angle_alpha   90.00
_cell.angle_beta   90.00
_cell.angle_gamma   90.00
#
_symmetry.space_group_name_H-M   'P 1'
#
loop_
_entity.id
_entity.type
_entity.pdbx_description
1 polymer ?
#
loop_
_entity_poly.entity_id
_entity_poly.type
_entity_poly.pdbx_seq_one_letter_code
_entity_poly.pdbx_strand_id
1 'polypeptide(L)'
;MAPKQDRGGGSRPGPSVLFLHPDLGVGGAERLVLDAALALQARGCSVKIWTAHYDPGHCFAESRELPVRCAGDWLPRSLGWGGRGAAVCAYVRMVFLAFYVLFLADEEFDVVVCDQATLVPLHCRLLKHEARRLKREHVCSGPGRST
;
A
#
# COMPACT_ATOMS: atom_id res chain seq x y z
N MET A 1 3.19 23.82 41.68
CA MET A 1 2.51 23.88 40.37
C MET A 1 2.96 22.69 39.55
N ALA A 2 2.14 21.64 39.47
CA ALA A 2 2.36 20.53 38.56
C ALA A 2 1.78 20.90 37.19
N PRO A 3 2.45 20.59 36.06
CA PRO A 3 1.82 20.73 34.76
C PRO A 3 0.75 19.63 34.62
N LYS A 4 -0.50 20.08 34.52
CA LYS A 4 -1.66 19.26 34.18
C LYS A 4 -1.64 19.05 32.66
N GLN A 5 -1.12 17.92 32.20
CA GLN A 5 -1.32 17.48 30.82
C GLN A 5 -2.74 16.95 30.69
N ASP A 6 -3.64 17.85 30.33
CA ASP A 6 -4.96 17.51 29.80
C ASP A 6 -4.93 17.79 28.30
N ARG A 7 -5.07 16.72 27.50
CA ARG A 7 -5.98 16.64 26.34
C ARG A 7 -5.81 15.29 25.66
N GLY A 8 -6.58 14.31 26.14
CA GLY A 8 -7.07 13.23 25.30
C GLY A 8 -7.99 13.81 24.23
N GLY A 9 -7.42 14.33 23.15
CA GLY A 9 -8.14 14.63 21.92
C GLY A 9 -8.18 13.36 21.09
N GLY A 10 -9.34 12.75 20.90
CA GLY A 10 -9.54 11.69 19.93
C GLY A 10 -9.15 12.19 18.54
N SER A 11 -7.91 11.93 18.14
CA SER A 11 -7.45 12.21 16.79
C SER A 11 -8.29 11.35 15.86
N ARG A 12 -8.98 11.98 14.90
CA ARG A 12 -9.49 11.23 13.76
C ARG A 12 -8.32 10.43 13.21
N PRO A 13 -8.49 9.11 12.94
CA PRO A 13 -7.40 8.33 12.39
C PRO A 13 -6.86 9.05 11.15
N GLY A 14 -5.54 9.25 11.14
CA GLY A 14 -4.89 9.89 10.00
C GLY A 14 -5.15 9.09 8.72
N PRO A 15 -5.01 9.72 7.54
CA PRO A 15 -5.28 9.05 6.27
C PRO A 15 -4.49 7.75 6.14
N SER A 16 -5.11 6.77 5.50
CA SER A 16 -4.52 5.47 5.23
C SER A 16 -3.76 5.52 3.90
N VAL A 17 -2.47 5.18 3.93
CA VAL A 17 -1.57 5.26 2.77
C VAL A 17 -1.00 3.89 2.48
N LEU A 18 -1.20 3.45 1.24
CA LEU A 18 -0.67 2.20 0.73
C LEU A 18 0.49 2.47 -0.23
N PHE A 19 1.64 1.84 0.01
CA PHE A 19 2.74 1.80 -0.93
C PHE A 19 2.76 0.49 -1.70
N LEU A 20 2.99 0.57 -3.01
CA LEU A 20 3.20 -0.58 -3.89
C LEU A 20 4.60 -0.53 -4.49
N HIS A 21 5.36 -1.62 -4.33
CA HIS A 21 6.71 -1.76 -4.87
C HIS A 21 6.88 -3.15 -5.50
N PRO A 22 7.48 -3.31 -6.70
CA PRO A 22 7.67 -4.64 -7.30
C PRO A 22 8.67 -5.57 -6.58
N ASP A 23 9.56 -5.02 -5.77
CA ASP A 23 10.60 -5.76 -5.05
C ASP A 23 11.13 -4.88 -3.91
N LEU A 24 11.09 -5.36 -2.67
CA LEU A 24 11.75 -4.71 -1.54
C LEU A 24 13.05 -5.47 -1.31
N GLY A 25 14.15 -4.88 -1.73
CA GLY A 25 15.52 -5.35 -1.50
C GLY A 25 16.42 -4.19 -1.05
N VAL A 26 17.65 -4.16 -1.59
CA VAL A 26 18.61 -3.07 -1.33
C VAL A 26 18.81 -2.27 -2.61
N GLY A 27 18.30 -1.04 -2.61
CA GLY A 27 18.49 -0.09 -3.70
C GLY A 27 17.94 1.29 -3.35
N GLY A 28 18.10 2.24 -4.28
CA GLY A 28 17.74 3.64 -4.06
C GLY A 28 16.23 3.89 -4.03
N ALA A 29 15.47 3.17 -4.87
CA ALA A 29 14.01 3.30 -4.93
C ALA A 29 13.36 2.70 -3.67
N GLU A 30 13.87 1.55 -3.26
CA GLU A 30 13.48 0.84 -2.04
C GLU A 30 13.70 1.74 -0.83
N ARG A 31 14.86 2.40 -0.76
CA ARG A 31 15.17 3.35 0.31
C ARG A 31 14.20 4.52 0.33
N LEU A 32 13.90 5.11 -0.83
CA LEU A 32 12.96 6.21 -0.95
C LEU A 32 11.55 5.83 -0.48
N VAL A 33 11.08 4.64 -0.85
CA VAL A 33 9.77 4.11 -0.42
C VAL A 33 9.73 3.93 1.10
N LEU A 34 10.77 3.33 1.69
CA LEU A 34 10.84 3.12 3.14
C LEU A 34 10.92 4.44 3.92
N ASP A 35 11.76 5.37 3.49
CA ASP A 35 11.89 6.69 4.13
C ASP A 35 10.57 7.48 4.05
N ALA A 36 9.88 7.43 2.90
CA ALA A 36 8.57 8.06 2.74
C ALA A 36 7.50 7.41 3.63
N ALA A 37 7.49 6.08 3.72
CA ALA A 37 6.56 5.33 4.55
C ALA A 37 6.75 5.64 6.04
N LEU A 38 8.00 5.64 6.52
CA LEU A 38 8.33 6.04 7.89
C LEU A 38 7.96 7.48 8.18
N ALA A 39 8.25 8.41 7.27
CA ALA A 39 7.89 9.82 7.44
C ALA A 39 6.37 10.02 7.56
N LEU A 40 5.57 9.29 6.79
CA LEU A 40 4.10 9.34 6.89
C LEU A 40 3.59 8.69 8.17
N GLN A 41 4.17 7.56 8.59
CA GLN A 41 3.84 6.91 9.85
C GLN A 41 4.11 7.85 11.05
N ALA A 42 5.27 8.52 11.07
CA ALA A 42 5.64 9.51 12.08
C ALA A 42 4.70 10.72 12.13
N ARG A 43 4.03 11.03 11.01
CA ARG A 43 3.00 12.08 10.92
C ARG A 43 1.60 11.61 11.33
N GLY A 44 1.46 10.37 11.82
CA GLY A 44 0.20 9.80 12.28
C GLY A 44 -0.67 9.19 11.17
N CYS A 45 -0.11 8.95 9.97
CA CYS A 45 -0.82 8.22 8.91
C CYS A 45 -0.77 6.71 9.17
N SER A 46 -1.83 5.98 8.80
CA SER A 46 -1.78 4.52 8.79
C SER A 46 -1.13 4.05 7.51
N VAL A 47 0.10 3.54 7.59
CA VAL A 47 0.89 3.16 6.40
C VAL A 47 0.92 1.64 6.26
N LYS A 48 0.75 1.14 5.02
CA LYS A 48 1.01 -0.26 4.64
C LYS A 48 1.86 -0.32 3.39
N ILE A 49 2.69 -1.36 3.28
CA ILE A 49 3.46 -1.62 2.07
C ILE A 49 3.08 -3.00 1.54
N TRP A 50 2.73 -3.05 0.27
CA TRP A 50 2.64 -4.29 -0.48
C TRP A 50 3.79 -4.37 -1.46
N THR A 51 4.43 -5.54 -1.51
CA THR A 51 5.51 -5.84 -2.45
C THR A 51 5.32 -7.21 -3.08
N ALA A 52 5.94 -7.43 -4.23
CA ALA A 52 5.96 -8.76 -4.84
C ALA A 52 7.12 -9.63 -4.36
N HIS A 53 8.12 -9.08 -3.65
CA HIS A 53 9.19 -9.84 -3.00
C HIS A 53 9.64 -9.10 -1.75
N TYR A 54 9.87 -9.86 -0.68
CA TYR A 54 10.35 -9.33 0.58
C TYR A 54 11.20 -10.37 1.31
N ASP A 55 12.47 -10.06 1.52
CA ASP A 55 13.37 -10.85 2.34
C ASP A 55 13.92 -9.98 3.49
N PRO A 56 13.47 -10.16 4.75
CA PRO A 56 13.97 -9.40 5.89
C PRO A 56 15.48 -9.52 6.12
N GLY A 57 16.14 -10.55 5.58
CA GLY A 57 17.60 -10.74 5.64
C GLY A 57 18.36 -9.94 4.57
N HIS A 58 17.68 -9.49 3.52
CA HIS A 58 18.25 -8.74 2.39
C HIS A 58 17.51 -7.41 2.15
N CYS A 59 16.85 -6.88 3.17
CA CYS A 59 16.19 -5.58 3.16
C CYS A 59 16.84 -4.65 4.19
N PHE A 60 16.60 -3.34 4.03
CA PHE A 60 16.89 -2.34 5.06
C PHE A 60 16.19 -2.70 6.38
N ALA A 61 16.87 -2.50 7.51
CA ALA A 61 16.35 -2.88 8.83
C ALA A 61 15.05 -2.14 9.17
N GLU A 62 14.93 -0.90 8.68
CA GLU A 62 13.78 -0.02 8.75
C GLU A 62 12.49 -0.64 8.20
N SER A 63 12.60 -1.59 7.26
CA SER A 63 11.44 -2.31 6.73
C SER A 63 10.69 -3.11 7.79
N ARG A 64 11.36 -3.47 8.91
CA ARG A 64 10.75 -4.22 10.03
C ARG A 64 9.87 -3.35 10.92
N GLU A 65 10.01 -2.03 10.84
CA GLU A 65 9.18 -1.06 11.57
C GLU A 65 7.86 -0.76 10.82
N LEU A 66 7.75 -1.28 9.59
CA LEU A 66 6.62 -1.05 8.70
C LEU A 66 5.83 -2.34 8.49
N PRO A 67 4.49 -2.27 8.34
CA PRO A 67 3.69 -3.44 8.00
C PRO A 67 3.82 -3.75 6.51
N VAL A 68 4.84 -4.56 6.18
CA VAL A 68 5.12 -5.06 4.84
C VAL A 68 4.35 -6.37 4.60
N ARG A 69 3.67 -6.45 3.45
CA ARG A 69 2.99 -7.64 2.96
C ARG A 69 3.55 -8.03 1.60
N CYS A 70 3.70 -9.33 1.38
CA CYS A 70 4.24 -9.87 0.13
C CYS A 70 3.19 -10.70 -0.61
N ALA A 71 3.04 -10.50 -1.92
CA ALA A 71 2.27 -11.38 -2.80
C ALA A 71 2.92 -11.48 -4.18
N GLY A 72 3.07 -12.70 -4.69
CA GLY A 72 3.71 -12.92 -6.00
C GLY A 72 5.21 -13.20 -5.91
N ASP A 73 5.68 -13.67 -4.76
CA ASP A 73 7.10 -14.03 -4.53
C ASP A 73 7.62 -15.06 -5.55
N TRP A 74 6.72 -15.93 -6.02
CA TRP A 74 6.97 -16.93 -7.05
C TRP A 74 7.24 -16.36 -8.45
N LEU A 75 6.98 -15.07 -8.69
CA LEU A 75 7.21 -14.45 -9.99
C LEU A 75 8.71 -14.21 -10.22
N PRO A 76 9.24 -14.57 -11.41
CA PRO A 76 10.66 -14.44 -11.68
C PRO A 76 11.11 -12.97 -11.65
N ARG A 77 12.30 -12.70 -11.11
CA ARG A 77 12.94 -11.37 -11.11
C ARG A 77 13.66 -11.04 -12.42
N SER A 78 13.98 -12.05 -13.23
CA SER A 78 14.54 -11.90 -14.57
C SER A 78 14.27 -13.14 -15.42
N LEU A 79 14.46 -13.05 -16.74
CA LEU A 79 14.21 -14.16 -17.67
C LEU A 79 15.38 -15.17 -17.76
N GLY A 80 16.29 -15.21 -16.78
CA GLY A 80 17.37 -16.21 -16.69
C GLY A 80 18.53 -16.06 -17.70
N TRP A 81 18.38 -15.27 -18.78
CA TRP A 81 19.41 -15.06 -19.81
C TRP A 81 20.48 -14.01 -19.42
N GLY A 82 21.06 -14.15 -18.22
CA GLY A 82 22.05 -13.22 -17.66
C GLY A 82 21.44 -11.92 -17.15
N GLY A 83 20.29 -11.97 -16.46
CA GLY A 83 19.62 -10.79 -15.90
C GLY A 83 18.80 -9.96 -16.90
N ARG A 84 18.77 -10.36 -18.18
CA ARG A 84 17.93 -9.72 -19.20
C ARG A 84 16.45 -9.86 -18.86
N GLY A 85 15.68 -8.83 -19.20
CA GLY A 85 14.23 -8.80 -18.95
C GLY A 85 13.84 -8.49 -17.50
N ALA A 86 14.78 -8.11 -16.62
CA ALA A 86 14.46 -7.71 -15.25
C ALA A 86 13.43 -6.57 -15.18
N ALA A 87 13.51 -5.58 -16.08
CA ALA A 87 12.53 -4.50 -16.18
C ALA A 87 11.13 -5.01 -16.55
N VAL A 88 11.03 -5.98 -17.47
CA VAL A 88 9.76 -6.59 -17.87
C VAL A 88 9.19 -7.43 -16.73
N CYS A 89 10.03 -8.22 -16.06
CA CYS A 89 9.66 -8.97 -14.86
C CYS A 89 9.16 -8.04 -13.75
N ALA A 90 9.85 -6.94 -13.48
CA ALA A 90 9.42 -5.94 -12.50
C ALA A 90 8.06 -5.32 -12.86
N TYR A 91 7.84 -5.02 -14.14
CA TYR A 91 6.56 -4.53 -14.63
C TYR A 91 5.44 -5.56 -14.44
N VAL A 92 5.65 -6.81 -14.84
CA VAL A 92 4.68 -7.91 -14.65
C VAL A 92 4.37 -8.11 -13.16
N ARG A 93 5.38 -8.06 -12.30
CA ARG A 93 5.23 -8.16 -10.85
C ARG A 93 4.42 -7.00 -10.28
N MET A 94 4.65 -5.78 -10.75
CA MET A 94 3.87 -4.61 -10.34
C MET A 94 2.41 -4.70 -10.78
N VAL A 95 2.16 -5.16 -12.01
CA VAL A 95 0.81 -5.39 -12.55
C VAL A 95 0.09 -6.47 -11.75
N PHE A 96 0.75 -7.62 -11.50
CA PHE A 96 0.18 -8.69 -10.66
C PHE A 96 -0.15 -8.18 -9.26
N LEU A 97 0.79 -7.52 -8.60
CA LEU A 97 0.62 -7.01 -7.24
C LEU A 97 -0.55 -6.03 -7.15
N ALA A 98 -0.66 -5.14 -8.14
CA ALA A 98 -1.77 -4.22 -8.24
C ALA A 98 -3.13 -4.92 -8.37
N PHE A 99 -3.24 -5.90 -9.27
CA PHE A 99 -4.46 -6.70 -9.42
C PHE A 99 -4.75 -7.48 -8.14
N TYR A 100 -3.75 -8.08 -7.53
CA TYR A 100 -3.88 -8.79 -6.27
C TYR A 100 -4.45 -7.88 -5.18
N VAL A 101 -3.90 -6.67 -5.02
CA VAL A 101 -4.36 -5.72 -4.01
C VAL A 101 -5.74 -5.15 -4.32
N LEU A 102 -6.10 -4.98 -5.60
CA LEU A 102 -7.40 -4.46 -5.99
C LEU A 102 -8.54 -5.47 -5.81
N PHE A 103 -8.29 -6.73 -6.13
CA PHE A 103 -9.33 -7.74 -6.23
C PHE A 103 -9.33 -8.74 -5.07
N LEU A 104 -8.16 -9.05 -4.50
CA LEU A 104 -8.00 -10.09 -3.48
C LEU A 104 -7.62 -9.54 -2.11
N ALA A 105 -6.87 -8.45 -2.04
CA ALA A 105 -6.57 -7.83 -0.74
C ALA A 105 -7.77 -6.99 -0.30
N ASP A 106 -8.39 -7.38 0.80
CA ASP A 106 -9.43 -6.58 1.49
C ASP A 106 -8.79 -5.41 2.25
N GLU A 107 -8.15 -4.52 1.48
CA GLU A 107 -7.37 -3.40 1.99
C GLU A 107 -8.10 -2.08 1.75
N GLU A 108 -8.48 -1.42 2.84
CA GLU A 108 -8.98 -0.05 2.81
C GLU A 108 -7.80 0.94 2.91
N PHE A 109 -7.65 1.77 1.88
CA PHE A 109 -6.66 2.84 1.83
C PHE A 109 -7.26 4.09 1.17
N ASP A 110 -6.78 5.28 1.54
CA ASP A 110 -7.20 6.57 0.97
C ASP A 110 -6.29 7.00 -0.18
N VAL A 111 -4.99 6.74 -0.04
CA VAL A 111 -3.96 7.10 -1.02
C VAL A 111 -3.12 5.88 -1.35
N VAL A 112 -2.84 5.69 -2.64
CA VAL A 112 -1.85 4.72 -3.12
C VAL A 112 -0.66 5.46 -3.69
N VAL A 113 0.53 5.06 -3.27
CA VAL A 113 1.81 5.49 -3.82
C VAL A 113 2.42 4.29 -4.55
N CYS A 114 2.65 4.45 -5.84
CA CYS A 114 3.29 3.42 -6.67
C CYS A 114 4.67 3.92 -7.09
N ASP A 115 5.69 3.09 -6.88
CA ASP A 115 7.07 3.40 -7.27
C ASP A 115 7.26 3.46 -8.80
N GLN A 116 6.39 2.80 -9.58
CA GLN A 116 6.45 2.79 -11.05
C GLN A 116 5.20 3.41 -11.68
N ALA A 117 5.42 4.25 -12.72
CA ALA A 117 4.38 4.82 -13.56
C ALA A 117 3.70 3.73 -14.40
N THR A 118 2.75 3.04 -13.78
CA THR A 118 1.86 2.08 -14.44
C THR A 118 0.50 2.73 -14.68
N LEU A 119 -0.33 2.18 -15.57
CA LEU A 119 -1.73 2.63 -15.78
C LEU A 119 -2.66 2.27 -14.59
N VAL A 120 -2.11 1.54 -13.62
CA VAL A 120 -2.79 0.98 -12.46
C VAL A 120 -3.32 2.04 -11.48
N PRO A 121 -2.56 3.09 -11.06
CA PRO A 121 -3.05 4.05 -10.08
C PRO A 121 -4.30 4.80 -10.56
N LEU A 122 -4.42 4.98 -11.89
CA LEU A 122 -5.57 5.61 -12.53
C LEU A 122 -6.83 4.74 -12.41
N HIS A 123 -6.70 3.42 -12.60
CA HIS A 123 -7.81 2.47 -12.43
C HIS A 123 -8.16 2.23 -10.96
N CYS A 124 -7.17 2.19 -10.06
CA CYS A 124 -7.39 2.04 -8.62
C CYS A 124 -8.24 3.17 -8.03
N ARG A 125 -7.97 4.43 -8.40
CA ARG A 125 -8.74 5.58 -7.91
C ARG A 125 -10.17 5.58 -8.45
N LEU A 126 -10.35 5.30 -9.75
CA LEU A 126 -11.66 5.33 -10.39
C LEU A 126 -12.56 4.17 -9.89
N LEU A 127 -12.05 2.94 -9.89
CA LEU A 127 -12.84 1.76 -9.50
C LEU A 127 -13.18 1.74 -8.00
N LYS A 128 -12.27 2.19 -7.12
CA LYS A 128 -12.58 2.33 -5.68
C LYS A 128 -13.47 3.52 -5.38
N HIS A 129 -13.41 4.60 -6.16
CA HIS A 129 -14.36 5.71 -6.02
C HIS A 129 -15.79 5.21 -6.30
N GLU A 130 -15.98 4.50 -7.42
CA GLU A 130 -17.27 3.90 -7.79
C GLU A 130 -17.75 2.85 -6.78
N ALA A 131 -16.87 1.94 -6.33
CA ALA A 131 -17.22 0.93 -5.33
C ALA A 131 -17.61 1.54 -3.97
N ARG A 132 -16.91 2.60 -3.52
CA ARG A 132 -17.27 3.34 -2.30
C ARG A 132 -18.53 4.19 -2.47
N ARG A 133 -18.85 4.61 -3.69
CA ARG A 133 -20.12 5.28 -4.02
C ARG A 133 -21.29 4.30 -3.86
N LEU A 134 -21.17 3.11 -4.45
CA LEU A 134 -22.18 2.04 -4.39
C LEU A 134 -22.41 1.49 -2.97
N LYS A 135 -21.35 1.32 -2.16
CA LYS A 135 -21.46 0.91 -0.75
C LYS A 135 -22.18 1.96 0.11
N ARG A 136 -21.94 3.25 -0.15
CA ARG A 136 -22.64 4.35 0.55
C ARG A 136 -24.12 4.43 0.16
N GLU A 137 -24.45 4.19 -1.10
CA GLU A 137 -25.83 4.17 -1.59
C GLU A 137 -26.65 3.00 -0.98
N HIS A 138 -26.02 1.85 -0.73
CA HIS A 138 -26.66 0.72 -0.03
C HIS A 138 -26.87 0.98 1.48
N VAL A 139 -25.96 1.67 2.16
CA VAL A 139 -26.13 2.04 3.59
C VAL A 139 -27.22 3.09 3.79
N CYS A 140 -27.41 4.01 2.83
CA CYS A 140 -28.50 4.98 2.85
C CYS A 140 -29.87 4.41 2.44
N SER A 141 -29.93 3.16 1.95
CA SER A 141 -31.19 2.49 1.54
C SER A 141 -31.70 1.45 2.55
N GLY A 142 -31.14 1.40 3.76
CA GLY A 142 -31.68 0.57 4.85
C GLY A 142 -33.10 1.01 5.25
N PRO A 143 -34.01 0.07 5.55
CA PRO A 143 -35.45 0.31 5.56
C PRO A 143 -35.84 1.35 6.61
N GLY A 144 -36.53 2.38 6.13
CA GLY A 144 -37.24 3.31 6.98
C GLY A 144 -38.20 2.55 7.90
N ARG A 145 -37.96 2.66 9.20
CA ARG A 145 -38.95 3.00 10.22
C ARG A 145 -40.34 2.35 9.99
N SER A 146 -40.52 1.10 10.40
CA SER A 146 -41.86 0.57 10.68
C SER A 146 -42.34 1.16 12.01
N THR A 147 -43.35 2.02 11.88
CA THR A 147 -44.30 2.40 12.93
C THR A 147 -44.94 1.20 13.61
#